data_AF-A0A6L4Y6I6-F1
#
_entry.id   AF-A0A6L4Y6I6-F1
#
_cell.length_a   1.000
_cell.length_b   1.000
_cell.length_c   1.000
_cell.angle_alpha   90.00
_cell.angle_beta   90.00
_cell.angle_gamma   90.00
#
_symmetry.space_group_name_H-M   'P 1'
#
loop_
_entity.id
_entity.type
_entity.pdbx_description
1 polymer ?
#
loop_
_entity_poly.entity_id
_entity_poly.type
_entity_poly.pdbx_seq_one_letter_code
_entity_poly.pdbx_strand_id
1 'polypeptide(L)'
;PLLAKYFFNEFRGRTSKSILGFTEGALDLLEQYEWPGNIRELKNVVERAVAICRTEKLQIADLPQEIREIRLKKKLIQHEIETLNNVLKAVEKEYLQKILRITQGRKAEAADLLGISRKTLWEKIKEHQLSDKSPS
;
A
#
# COMPACT_ATOMS: atom_id res chain seq x y z
N PRO A 1 -14.00 13.54 -2.20
CA PRO A 1 -14.40 14.65 -3.09
C PRO A 1 -15.88 15.09 -2.93
N LEU A 2 -16.15 16.40 -2.92
CA LEU A 2 -17.51 16.97 -2.75
C LEU A 2 -18.49 16.51 -3.84
N LEU A 3 -18.02 16.48 -5.09
CA LEU A 3 -18.83 16.08 -6.24
C LEU A 3 -19.23 14.59 -6.20
N ALA A 4 -18.35 13.73 -5.68
CA ALA A 4 -18.67 12.31 -5.47
C ALA A 4 -19.78 12.12 -4.43
N LYS A 5 -19.76 12.93 -3.36
CA LYS A 5 -20.82 12.92 -2.33
C LYS A 5 -22.16 13.40 -2.90
N TYR A 6 -22.15 14.37 -3.81
CA TYR A 6 -23.35 14.84 -4.51
C TYR A 6 -24.01 13.71 -5.31
N PHE A 7 -23.26 13.05 -6.20
CA PHE A 7 -23.80 11.93 -6.98
C PHE A 7 -24.21 10.74 -6.10
N PHE A 8 -23.47 10.47 -5.03
CA PHE A 8 -23.85 9.44 -4.08
C PHE A 8 -25.24 9.70 -3.46
N ASN A 9 -25.51 10.94 -3.06
CA ASN A 9 -26.82 11.31 -2.54
C ASN A 9 -27.93 11.22 -3.61
N GLU A 10 -27.63 11.56 -4.87
CA GLU A 10 -28.55 11.39 -6.00
C GLU A 10 -28.95 9.91 -6.20
N PHE A 11 -27.99 8.99 -6.11
CA PHE A 11 -28.20 7.58 -6.43
C PHE A 11 -28.66 6.72 -5.25
N ARG A 12 -28.20 7.01 -4.02
CA ARG A 12 -28.63 6.25 -2.84
C ARG A 12 -30.14 6.32 -2.61
N GLY A 13 -30.78 7.43 -3.00
CA GLY A 13 -32.23 7.59 -2.89
C GLY A 13 -33.03 6.72 -3.86
N ARG A 14 -32.37 6.12 -4.86
CA ARG A 14 -32.99 5.26 -5.88
C ARG A 14 -32.82 3.76 -5.57
N THR A 15 -32.17 3.42 -4.46
CA THR A 15 -31.94 2.03 -4.03
C THR A 15 -32.61 1.77 -2.69
N SER A 16 -33.05 0.53 -2.46
CA SER A 16 -33.59 0.09 -1.17
C SER A 16 -32.50 -0.18 -0.12
N LYS A 17 -31.22 0.01 -0.47
CA LYS A 17 -30.07 -0.28 0.38
C LYS A 17 -29.75 0.89 1.33
N SER A 18 -29.50 0.57 2.60
CA SER A 18 -29.08 1.53 3.64
C SER A 18 -27.59 1.86 3.55
N ILE A 19 -27.14 2.43 2.43
CA ILE A 19 -25.75 2.89 2.28
C ILE A 19 -25.63 4.29 2.88
N LEU A 20 -24.74 4.47 3.84
CA LEU A 20 -24.53 5.68 4.64
C LEU A 20 -23.45 6.61 4.07
N GLY A 21 -22.56 6.11 3.23
CA GLY A 21 -21.51 6.92 2.62
C GLY A 21 -20.38 6.09 2.03
N PHE A 22 -19.17 6.65 2.09
CA PHE A 22 -17.94 6.02 1.62
C PHE A 22 -17.05 5.67 2.81
N THR A 23 -16.18 4.69 2.63
CA THR A 23 -14.99 4.52 3.47
C THR A 23 -13.97 5.60 3.15
N GLU A 24 -13.10 5.93 4.11
CA GLU A 24 -12.02 6.91 3.94
C GLU A 24 -11.14 6.55 2.74
N GLY A 25 -10.64 5.31 2.69
CA GLY A 25 -9.81 4.84 1.58
C GLY A 25 -10.51 4.85 0.22
N ALA A 26 -11.84 4.73 0.15
CA ALA A 26 -12.57 4.88 -1.11
C ALA A 26 -12.63 6.36 -1.54
N LEU A 27 -12.85 7.29 -0.61
CA LEU A 27 -12.81 8.72 -0.89
C LEU A 27 -11.43 9.17 -1.36
N ASP A 28 -10.38 8.69 -0.68
CA ASP A 28 -9.00 9.02 -1.04
C ASP A 28 -8.68 8.62 -2.48
N LEU A 29 -9.11 7.43 -2.92
CA LEU A 29 -8.89 7.00 -4.29
C LEU A 29 -9.67 7.84 -5.31
N LEU A 30 -10.91 8.22 -4.99
CA LEU A 30 -11.71 9.09 -5.85
C LEU A 30 -11.13 10.50 -5.95
N GLU A 31 -10.45 11.00 -4.92
CA GLU A 31 -9.74 12.29 -4.94
C GLU A 31 -8.44 12.23 -5.73
N GLN A 32 -7.78 11.09 -5.72
CA GLN A 32 -6.48 10.90 -6.36
C GLN A 32 -6.58 10.52 -7.85
N TYR A 33 -7.75 10.12 -8.33
CA TYR A 33 -7.92 9.79 -9.74
C TYR A 33 -8.03 11.06 -10.59
N GLU A 34 -7.40 11.02 -11.77
CA GLU A 34 -7.31 12.18 -12.67
C GLU A 34 -8.61 12.46 -13.44
N TRP A 35 -9.55 11.49 -13.47
CA TRP A 35 -10.84 11.60 -14.17
C TRP A 35 -10.70 12.02 -15.64
N PRO A 36 -10.01 11.22 -16.49
CA PRO A 36 -9.81 11.54 -17.91
C PRO A 36 -11.15 11.68 -18.67
N GLY A 37 -12.20 10.99 -18.22
CA GLY A 37 -13.57 11.08 -18.74
C GLY A 37 -14.41 12.20 -18.12
N ASN A 38 -13.81 13.09 -17.33
CA ASN A 38 -14.44 14.22 -16.64
C ASN A 38 -15.54 13.79 -15.63
N ILE A 39 -16.42 14.73 -15.31
CA ILE A 39 -17.53 14.59 -14.34
C ILE A 39 -18.46 13.42 -14.67
N ARG A 40 -18.65 13.07 -15.96
CA ARG A 40 -19.51 11.94 -16.37
C ARG A 40 -18.95 10.60 -15.91
N GLU A 41 -17.64 10.43 -16.00
CA GLU A 41 -16.97 9.22 -15.52
C GLU A 41 -17.16 9.08 -14.00
N LEU A 42 -16.92 10.14 -13.23
CA LEU A 42 -17.18 10.15 -11.79
C LEU A 42 -18.63 9.77 -11.46
N LYS A 43 -19.61 10.33 -12.19
CA LYS A 43 -21.02 9.99 -12.01
C LYS A 43 -21.27 8.49 -12.22
N ASN A 44 -20.80 7.93 -13.34
CA ASN A 44 -20.99 6.51 -13.68
C ASN A 44 -20.32 5.57 -12.66
N VAL A 45 -19.12 5.95 -12.18
CA VAL A 45 -18.41 5.19 -11.15
C VAL A 45 -19.19 5.14 -9.86
N VAL A 46 -19.69 6.28 -9.38
CA VAL A 46 -20.47 6.36 -8.14
C VAL A 46 -21.80 5.61 -8.28
N GLU A 47 -22.49 5.74 -9.43
CA GLU A 47 -23.72 5.01 -9.71
C GLU A 47 -23.51 3.49 -9.62
N ARG A 48 -22.48 2.98 -10.31
CA ARG A 48 -22.13 1.57 -10.30
C ARG A 48 -21.77 1.08 -8.91
N ALA A 49 -20.96 1.86 -8.17
CA ALA A 49 -20.55 1.51 -6.82
C ALA A 49 -21.76 1.38 -5.89
N VAL A 50 -22.72 2.32 -5.94
CA VAL A 50 -23.99 2.25 -5.20
C VAL A 50 -24.81 1.02 -5.60
N ALA A 51 -24.88 0.70 -6.89
CA ALA A 51 -25.63 -0.44 -7.41
C ALA A 51 -25.08 -1.78 -6.88
N ILE A 52 -23.77 -1.97 -6.81
CA ILE A 52 -23.15 -3.24 -6.41
C ILE A 52 -22.86 -3.37 -4.92
N CYS A 53 -22.77 -2.25 -4.20
CA CYS A 53 -22.46 -2.22 -2.77
C CYS A 53 -23.39 -3.12 -1.95
N ARG A 54 -22.80 -3.88 -1.03
CA ARG A 54 -23.51 -4.79 -0.11
C ARG A 54 -23.35 -4.40 1.36
N THR A 55 -22.63 -3.32 1.63
CA THR A 55 -22.24 -2.85 2.95
C THR A 55 -22.84 -1.48 3.24
N GLU A 56 -22.77 -1.03 4.50
CA GLU A 56 -23.25 0.30 4.89
C GLU A 56 -22.41 1.44 4.32
N LYS A 57 -21.17 1.17 3.89
CA LYS A 57 -20.28 2.15 3.27
C LYS A 57 -19.67 1.59 1.98
N LEU A 58 -19.52 2.43 0.97
CA LEU A 58 -18.80 2.12 -0.26
C LEU A 58 -17.32 1.89 0.06
N GLN A 59 -16.87 0.68 -0.24
CA GLN A 59 -15.51 0.23 -0.03
C GLN A 59 -14.68 0.42 -1.30
N ILE A 60 -13.36 0.32 -1.15
CA ILE A 60 -12.43 0.31 -2.29
C ILE A 60 -12.81 -0.80 -3.28
N ALA A 61 -13.27 -1.96 -2.79
CA ALA A 61 -13.67 -3.10 -3.61
C ALA A 61 -14.84 -2.79 -4.56
N ASP A 62 -15.71 -1.83 -4.20
CA ASP A 62 -16.86 -1.40 -5.00
C ASP A 62 -16.47 -0.45 -6.15
N LEU A 63 -15.23 0.03 -6.17
CA LEU A 63 -14.72 0.92 -7.22
C LEU A 63 -14.20 0.12 -8.44
N PRO A 64 -14.24 0.70 -9.64
CA PRO A 64 -13.59 0.16 -10.83
C PRO A 64 -12.11 -0.16 -10.61
N GLN A 65 -11.62 -1.18 -11.32
CA GLN A 65 -10.26 -1.68 -11.17
C GLN A 65 -9.21 -0.59 -11.41
N GLU A 66 -9.45 0.26 -12.41
CA GLU A 66 -8.58 1.37 -12.82
C GLU A 66 -8.33 2.36 -11.67
N ILE A 67 -9.36 2.58 -10.84
CA ILE A 67 -9.28 3.47 -9.67
C ILE A 67 -8.61 2.74 -8.49
N ARG A 68 -8.89 1.45 -8.30
CA ARG A 68 -8.24 0.64 -7.26
C ARG A 68 -6.72 0.53 -7.49
N GLU A 69 -6.31 0.49 -8.75
CA GLU A 69 -4.90 0.36 -9.15
C GLU A 69 -4.08 1.64 -8.96
N ILE A 70 -4.70 2.81 -8.73
CA ILE A 70 -3.96 4.05 -8.40
C ILE A 70 -3.07 3.83 -7.17
N ARG A 71 -3.56 3.10 -6.16
CA ARG A 71 -2.78 2.80 -4.95
C ARG A 71 -1.55 1.96 -5.28
N LEU A 72 -1.67 1.02 -6.22
CA LEU A 72 -0.56 0.17 -6.65
C LEU A 72 0.43 0.99 -7.50
N LYS A 73 -0.06 1.75 -8.48
CA LYS A 73 0.77 2.64 -9.30
C LYS A 73 1.48 3.69 -8.45
N LYS A 74 0.81 4.37 -7.53
CA LYS A 74 1.46 5.32 -6.62
C LYS A 74 2.40 4.66 -5.63
N LYS A 75 2.12 3.46 -5.13
CA LYS A 75 3.09 2.71 -4.33
C LYS A 75 4.33 2.36 -5.16
N LEU A 76 4.15 2.02 -6.44
CA LEU A 76 5.21 1.76 -7.42
C LEU A 76 5.92 3.03 -7.92
N ILE A 77 5.31 4.23 -7.81
CA ILE A 77 5.89 5.53 -8.19
C ILE A 77 6.50 6.26 -6.97
N GLN A 78 6.01 5.98 -5.75
CA GLN A 78 6.61 6.44 -4.47
C GLN A 78 7.87 5.66 -4.13
N HIS A 79 7.98 4.40 -4.58
CA HIS A 79 9.28 3.95 -5.04
C HIS A 79 9.53 4.75 -6.32
N GLU A 80 10.25 5.86 -6.22
CA GLU A 80 10.87 6.48 -7.39
C GLU A 80 11.59 5.38 -8.19
N ILE A 81 12.11 5.68 -9.38
CA ILE A 81 13.14 4.82 -9.96
C ILE A 81 14.32 4.84 -8.98
N GLU A 82 14.27 3.96 -7.99
CA GLU A 82 15.33 3.70 -7.04
C GLU A 82 16.45 3.12 -7.88
N THR A 83 17.66 3.64 -7.71
CA THR A 83 18.81 3.00 -8.32
C THR A 83 18.81 1.51 -7.94
N LEU A 84 19.23 0.64 -8.85
CA LEU A 84 19.36 -0.80 -8.54
C LEU A 84 20.12 -1.02 -7.22
N ASN A 85 21.10 -0.15 -6.93
CA ASN A 85 21.83 -0.13 -5.67
C ASN A 85 20.94 0.10 -4.44
N ASN A 86 19.97 1.00 -4.48
CA ASN A 86 19.06 1.26 -3.37
C ASN A 86 18.11 0.08 -3.14
N VAL A 87 17.57 -0.51 -4.22
CA VAL A 87 16.71 -1.70 -4.13
C VAL A 87 17.49 -2.87 -3.53
N LEU A 88 18.70 -3.13 -4.03
CA LEU A 88 19.57 -4.18 -3.48
C LEU A 88 19.90 -3.91 -2.01
N LYS A 89 20.15 -2.66 -1.62
CA LYS A 89 20.38 -2.29 -0.22
C LYS A 89 19.15 -2.52 0.66
N ALA A 90 17.95 -2.19 0.19
CA ALA A 90 16.71 -2.40 0.94
C ALA A 90 16.44 -3.90 1.16
N VAL A 91 16.54 -4.70 0.09
CA VAL A 91 16.37 -6.16 0.15
C VAL A 91 17.44 -6.79 1.06
N GLU A 92 18.69 -6.38 0.92
CA GLU A 92 19.78 -6.85 1.77
C GLU A 92 19.53 -6.52 3.25
N LYS A 93 19.11 -5.28 3.54
CA LYS A 93 18.79 -4.84 4.91
C LYS A 93 17.68 -5.68 5.53
N GLU A 94 16.60 -5.92 4.80
CA GLU A 94 15.48 -6.74 5.27
C GLU A 94 15.93 -8.18 5.55
N TYR A 95 16.74 -8.75 4.65
CA TYR A 95 17.26 -10.10 4.83
C TYR A 95 18.21 -10.22 6.03
N LEU A 96 19.13 -9.26 6.20
CA LEU A 96 20.02 -9.20 7.36
C LEU A 96 19.24 -9.09 8.68
N GLN A 97 18.20 -8.26 8.72
CA GLN A 97 17.31 -8.17 9.90
C GLN A 97 16.61 -9.50 10.19
N LYS A 98 16.10 -10.17 9.15
CA LYS A 98 15.45 -11.48 9.29
C LYS A 98 16.40 -12.51 9.88
N ILE A 99 17.63 -12.60 9.35
CA ILE A 99 18.63 -13.53 9.86
C ILE A 99 19.01 -13.21 11.30
N LEU A 100 19.28 -11.94 11.62
CA LEU A 100 19.61 -11.54 12.99
C LEU A 100 18.50 -11.84 13.99
N ARG A 101 17.23 -11.74 13.59
CA ARG A 101 16.10 -12.16 14.44
C ARG A 101 16.07 -13.66 14.66
N ILE A 102 16.24 -14.46 13.61
CA ILE A 102 16.23 -15.92 13.69
C ILE A 102 17.38 -16.43 14.57
N THR A 103 18.57 -15.82 14.45
CA THR A 103 19.74 -16.19 15.25
C THR A 103 19.79 -15.50 16.61
N GLN A 104 18.79 -14.67 16.95
CA GLN A 104 18.73 -13.88 18.20
C GLN A 104 19.99 -13.03 18.41
N GLY A 105 20.53 -12.45 17.34
CA GLY A 105 21.74 -11.64 17.38
C GLY A 105 23.05 -12.44 17.49
N ARG A 106 23.01 -13.78 17.47
CA ARG A 106 24.23 -14.62 17.46
C ARG A 106 24.96 -14.45 16.12
N LYS A 107 25.96 -13.56 16.12
CA LYS A 107 26.66 -13.09 14.92
C LYS A 107 27.46 -14.18 14.19
N ALA A 108 27.97 -15.17 14.91
CA ALA A 108 28.65 -16.32 14.30
C ALA A 108 27.67 -17.16 13.47
N GLU A 109 26.56 -17.57 14.09
CA GLU A 109 25.51 -18.33 13.44
C GLU A 109 24.85 -17.56 12.28
N ALA A 110 24.68 -16.24 12.43
CA ALA A 110 24.18 -15.39 11.35
C ALA A 110 25.12 -15.36 10.15
N ALA A 111 26.43 -15.26 10.38
CA ALA A 111 27.44 -15.25 9.32
C ALA A 111 27.48 -16.60 8.59
N ASP A 112 27.42 -17.70 9.33
CA ASP A 112 27.40 -19.06 8.78
C ASP A 112 26.14 -19.29 7.92
N LEU A 113 24.97 -18.84 8.38
CA LEU A 113 23.70 -18.99 7.66
C LEU A 113 23.62 -18.09 6.42
N LEU A 114 24.29 -16.94 6.44
CA LEU A 114 24.44 -16.06 5.28
C LEU A 114 25.53 -16.53 4.31
N GLY A 115 26.38 -17.48 4.71
CA GLY A 115 27.52 -17.94 3.91
C GLY A 115 28.61 -16.88 3.72
N ILE A 116 28.76 -15.95 4.67
CA ILE A 116 29.73 -14.85 4.60
C ILE A 116 30.66 -14.84 5.83
N SER A 117 31.79 -14.15 5.71
CA SER A 117 32.68 -13.98 6.87
C SER A 117 32.03 -13.11 7.95
N ARG A 118 32.40 -13.35 9.22
CA ARG A 118 31.99 -12.49 10.34
C ARG A 118 32.36 -11.02 10.12
N LYS A 119 33.51 -10.75 9.50
CA LYS A 119 33.96 -9.39 9.15
C LYS A 119 33.01 -8.73 8.15
N THR A 120 32.64 -9.44 7.08
CA THR A 120 31.69 -8.95 6.06
C THR A 120 30.31 -8.69 6.64
N LEU A 121 29.84 -9.57 7.53
CA LEU A 121 28.57 -9.35 8.24
C LEU A 121 28.61 -8.06 9.07
N TRP A 122 29.70 -7.80 9.79
CA TRP A 122 29.88 -6.59 10.59
C TRP A 122 29.89 -5.31 9.75
N GLU A 123 30.59 -5.32 8.61
CA GLU A 123 30.61 -4.20 7.67
C GLU A 123 29.20 -3.90 7.16
N LYS A 124 28.43 -4.93 6.78
CA LYS A 124 27.05 -4.80 6.32
C LYS A 124 26.07 -4.33 7.41
N ILE A 125 26.19 -4.84 8.63
CA ILE A 125 25.37 -4.39 9.78
C ILE A 125 25.58 -2.89 10.04
N LYS A 126 26.84 -2.45 10.00
CA LYS A 126 27.21 -1.04 10.19
C LYS A 126 26.69 -0.17 9.03
N GLU A 127 26.87 -0.61 7.79
CA GLU A 127 26.39 0.09 6.59
C GLU A 127 24.86 0.30 6.62
N HIS A 128 24.11 -0.71 7.06
CA HIS A 128 22.65 -0.67 7.12
C HIS A 128 22.06 -0.09 8.41
N GLN A 129 22.92 0.36 9.34
CA GLN A 129 22.56 0.91 10.65
C GLN A 129 21.63 -0.02 11.46
N LEU A 130 21.90 -1.33 11.39
CA LEU A 130 21.10 -2.32 12.12
C LEU A 130 21.55 -2.36 13.59
N SER A 131 20.72 -1.82 14.48
CA SER A 131 20.98 -1.84 15.93
C SER A 131 20.78 -3.24 16.50
N ASP A 132 21.69 -3.66 17.39
CA ASP A 132 21.74 -4.93 18.12
C ASP A 132 20.65 -5.00 19.21
N LYS A 133 19.41 -4.68 18.87
CA LYS A 133 18.27 -4.79 19.79
C LYS A 133 17.69 -6.19 19.67
N SER A 134 18.20 -7.09 20.51
CA SER A 134 17.45 -8.27 20.92
C SER A 134 16.06 -7.83 21.40
N PRO A 135 14.96 -8.49 20.99
CA PRO A 135 13.69 -8.27 21.66
C PRO A 135 13.85 -8.75 23.11
N SER A 136 13.71 -7.81 24.04
CA SER A 136 13.42 -8.10 25.46
C SER A 136 12.06 -8.75 25.59
#